data_AF-A0A8H5WVP5-F1
#
_entry.id   AF-A0A8H5WVP5-F1
#
_cell.length_a   1.000
_cell.length_b   1.000
_cell.length_c   1.000
_cell.angle_alpha   90.00
_cell.angle_beta   90.00
_cell.angle_gamma   90.00
#
_symmetry.space_group_name_H-M   'P 1'
#
loop_
_entity.id
_entity.type
_entity.pdbx_description
1 polymer ?
#
loop_
_entity_poly.entity_id
_entity_poly.type
_entity_poly.pdbx_seq_one_letter_code
_entity_poly.pdbx_strand_id
1 'polypeptide(L)'
;MDAHEIPLFTFAGKDFEVKVPSSLTRDYPALAATANKNATVSVIEYDYSTVSCLVQFLETGAYGLIDRDFPSIIAAAGHPPIAADYTQDLLKGHARINAIGSRFRIFKLAQLARSHIEPTLRNFWHDSAFLGTVATALSSEDSDLHRMLIIKAGVHLQSLIELPEVDLLMLLRSFDSTCRTCAEPQRTTKKSEIIPLPDNSAELESLKKRVASFGEQVTSLEQQVHSASYQRDDLRQQLLAASSEKERFQKEVASLSSDNKALQQRIIDLESKASKSEQVYEETLRAEQFRFQQQISNASTEHSQVIAKLSSECEELRQVTEGEKERVAKLGRELKEKAEAQQSGLQERLRNVENEASISNSKLRDSSKELEAAKRELRVSTSERDLLRKRWEESRAKITTLSKTNEDLNLALDLEKSSDMSVLARKRDELKKALDDEQKVAAKLAADNREKDTIIAAANKASSLYTAQKQKSEEQFIQERNRSIALEQERDMAKLNEAAAKQAEAGANRKTAALLNVINNHKFCRHCDEEFGVWVEDDDDRYILRCCECRTRHYC
;
A
#
# COMPACT_ATOMS: atom_id res chain seq x y z
N MET A 1 3.40 -43.21 -12.78
CA MET A 1 2.44 -42.74 -13.80
C MET A 1 2.86 -43.41 -15.08
N ASP A 2 2.29 -44.60 -15.33
CA ASP A 2 2.59 -45.36 -16.53
C ASP A 2 2.08 -44.58 -17.73
N ALA A 3 2.97 -44.32 -18.69
CA ALA A 3 2.61 -43.74 -19.96
C ALA A 3 1.67 -44.73 -20.66
N HIS A 4 0.36 -44.48 -20.58
CA HIS A 4 -0.61 -45.22 -21.37
C HIS A 4 -0.30 -44.98 -22.84
N GLU A 5 0.35 -45.96 -23.49
CA GLU A 5 0.50 -46.00 -24.94
C GLU A 5 -0.89 -45.90 -25.56
N ILE A 6 -1.13 -44.80 -26.29
CA ILE A 6 -2.36 -44.61 -27.03
C ILE A 6 -2.40 -45.69 -28.12
N PRO A 7 -3.43 -46.55 -28.18
CA PRO A 7 -3.49 -47.59 -29.20
C PRO A 7 -3.52 -46.95 -30.59
N LEU A 8 -2.60 -47.34 -31.46
CA LEU A 8 -2.46 -46.80 -32.82
C LEU A 8 -3.08 -47.75 -33.85
N PHE A 9 -3.73 -47.15 -34.85
CA PHE A 9 -4.23 -47.79 -36.06
C PHE A 9 -3.32 -47.39 -37.22
N THR A 10 -2.92 -48.33 -38.07
CA THR A 10 -1.92 -48.09 -39.12
C THR A 10 -2.50 -48.32 -40.51
N PHE A 11 -2.34 -47.36 -41.41
CA PHE A 11 -2.56 -47.51 -42.84
C PHE A 11 -1.23 -47.83 -43.52
N ALA A 12 -1.09 -49.03 -44.07
CA ALA A 12 0.11 -49.49 -44.76
C ALA A 12 -0.09 -49.41 -46.29
N GLY A 13 0.57 -48.43 -46.91
CA GLY A 13 0.65 -48.26 -48.35
C GLY A 13 1.80 -49.05 -48.96
N LYS A 14 2.06 -48.85 -50.26
CA LYS A 14 3.15 -49.53 -50.97
C LYS A 14 4.53 -49.17 -50.43
N ASP A 15 4.74 -47.88 -50.15
CA ASP A 15 6.04 -47.31 -49.76
C ASP A 15 5.90 -46.33 -48.56
N PHE A 16 4.79 -46.40 -47.82
CA PHE A 16 4.51 -45.51 -46.69
C PHE A 16 3.65 -46.19 -45.62
N GLU A 17 3.77 -45.69 -44.38
CA GLU A 17 2.88 -46.05 -43.28
C GLU A 17 2.36 -44.78 -42.59
N VAL A 18 1.05 -44.70 -42.39
CA VAL A 18 0.41 -43.59 -41.65
C VAL A 18 -0.23 -44.16 -40.38
N LYS A 19 0.20 -43.66 -39.22
CA LYS A 19 -0.31 -44.09 -37.90
C LYS A 19 -1.26 -43.04 -37.35
N VAL A 20 -2.43 -43.47 -36.91
CA VAL A 20 -3.47 -42.61 -36.33
C VAL A 20 -3.96 -43.16 -34.99
N PRO A 21 -4.45 -42.31 -34.07
CA PRO A 21 -5.09 -42.80 -32.85
C PRO A 21 -6.29 -43.70 -33.16
N SER A 22 -6.38 -44.88 -32.52
CA SER A 22 -7.49 -45.83 -32.73
C SER A 22 -8.86 -45.27 -32.32
N SER A 23 -8.89 -44.16 -31.57
CA SER A 23 -10.14 -43.44 -31.28
C SER A 23 -10.80 -42.88 -32.53
N LEU A 24 -10.04 -42.52 -33.57
CA LEU A 24 -10.56 -41.91 -34.80
C LEU A 24 -11.27 -42.92 -35.72
N THR A 25 -10.95 -44.21 -35.58
CA THR A 25 -11.56 -45.29 -36.38
C THR A 25 -12.79 -45.90 -35.70
N ARG A 26 -13.09 -45.50 -34.46
CA ARG A 26 -14.22 -46.03 -33.66
C ARG A 26 -15.58 -45.80 -34.33
N ASP A 27 -15.74 -44.65 -35.00
CA ASP A 27 -17.00 -44.28 -35.65
C ASP A 27 -17.19 -44.95 -37.02
N TYR A 28 -16.20 -45.71 -37.49
CA TYR A 28 -16.16 -46.33 -38.81
C TYR A 28 -15.94 -47.85 -38.70
N PRO A 29 -16.98 -48.62 -38.33
CA PRO A 29 -16.85 -50.04 -38.03
C PRO A 29 -16.40 -50.88 -39.23
N ALA A 30 -16.72 -50.47 -40.46
CA ALA A 30 -16.25 -51.13 -41.68
C ALA A 30 -14.72 -51.00 -41.86
N LEU A 31 -14.16 -49.84 -41.51
CA LEU A 31 -12.71 -49.62 -41.53
C LEU A 31 -12.02 -50.47 -40.45
N ALA A 32 -12.57 -50.51 -39.24
CA ALA A 32 -12.04 -51.36 -38.17
C ALA A 32 -12.09 -52.86 -38.51
N ALA A 33 -13.15 -53.31 -39.20
CA ALA A 33 -13.30 -54.71 -39.63
C ALA A 33 -12.29 -55.13 -40.70
N THR A 34 -11.78 -54.18 -41.50
CA THR A 34 -10.74 -54.46 -42.51
C THR A 34 -9.32 -54.54 -41.94
N ALA A 35 -9.14 -54.18 -40.66
CA ALA A 35 -7.84 -54.21 -40.02
C ALA A 35 -7.42 -55.63 -39.62
N ASN A 36 -6.13 -55.94 -39.74
CA ASN A 36 -5.57 -57.19 -39.26
C ASN A 36 -5.47 -57.20 -37.72
N LYS A 37 -4.97 -58.30 -37.13
CA LYS A 37 -4.79 -58.45 -35.67
C LYS A 37 -3.92 -57.36 -35.01
N ASN A 38 -3.13 -56.62 -35.80
CA ASN A 38 -2.25 -55.55 -35.33
C ASN A 38 -2.84 -54.15 -35.60
N ALA A 39 -4.15 -54.04 -35.86
CA ALA A 39 -4.81 -52.79 -36.24
C ALA A 39 -4.20 -52.12 -37.48
N THR A 40 -3.68 -52.92 -38.43
CA THR A 40 -3.13 -52.43 -39.70
C THR A 40 -4.08 -52.73 -40.87
N VAL A 41 -4.37 -51.73 -41.70
CA VAL A 41 -5.12 -51.85 -42.95
C VAL A 41 -4.19 -51.63 -44.14
N SER A 42 -4.26 -52.52 -45.13
CA SER A 42 -3.49 -52.39 -46.36
C SER A 42 -4.22 -51.48 -47.36
N VAL A 43 -3.53 -50.44 -47.83
CA VAL A 43 -4.01 -49.42 -48.78
C VAL A 43 -3.04 -49.27 -49.96
N ILE A 44 -2.44 -50.37 -50.41
CA ILE A 44 -1.41 -50.40 -51.48
C ILE A 44 -1.90 -49.80 -52.80
N GLU A 45 -3.21 -49.82 -53.03
CA GLU A 45 -3.88 -49.31 -54.24
C GLU A 45 -4.00 -47.76 -54.25
N TYR A 46 -3.70 -47.09 -53.13
CA TYR A 46 -3.83 -45.64 -52.98
C TYR A 46 -2.47 -44.99 -52.70
N ASP A 47 -2.29 -43.79 -53.25
CA ASP A 47 -1.11 -42.97 -52.97
C ASP A 47 -1.16 -42.36 -51.56
N TYR A 48 0.00 -41.86 -51.12
CA TYR A 48 0.12 -41.22 -49.82
C TYR A 48 -0.85 -40.04 -49.66
N SER A 49 -0.99 -39.20 -50.69
CA SER A 49 -1.84 -38.00 -50.64
C SER A 49 -3.32 -38.36 -50.44
N THR A 50 -3.81 -39.44 -51.07
CA THR A 50 -5.18 -39.94 -50.87
C THR A 50 -5.39 -40.46 -49.45
N VAL A 51 -4.43 -41.21 -48.91
CA VAL A 51 -4.52 -41.74 -47.53
C VAL A 51 -4.39 -40.61 -46.51
N SER A 52 -3.55 -39.62 -46.76
CA SER A 52 -3.43 -38.41 -45.94
C SER A 52 -4.76 -37.65 -45.88
N CYS A 53 -5.44 -37.48 -47.02
CA CYS A 53 -6.77 -36.87 -47.08
C CYS A 53 -7.83 -37.67 -46.30
N LEU A 54 -7.78 -39.00 -46.37
CA LEU A 54 -8.64 -39.88 -45.55
C LEU A 54 -8.39 -39.63 -44.06
N VAL A 55 -7.13 -39.60 -43.63
CA VAL A 55 -6.77 -39.36 -42.22
C VAL A 55 -7.21 -37.97 -41.77
N GLN A 56 -6.96 -36.94 -42.58
CA GLN A 56 -7.42 -35.58 -42.32
C GLN A 56 -8.95 -35.52 -42.15
N PHE A 57 -9.69 -36.27 -42.97
CA PHE A 57 -11.14 -36.38 -42.84
C PHE A 57 -11.57 -37.07 -41.55
N LEU A 58 -10.87 -38.13 -41.13
CA LEU A 58 -11.16 -38.80 -39.86
C LEU A 58 -10.92 -37.86 -38.66
N GLU A 59 -9.96 -36.94 -38.76
CA GLU A 59 -9.65 -35.96 -37.72
C GLU A 59 -10.60 -34.76 -37.70
N THR A 60 -10.94 -34.22 -38.88
CA THR A 60 -11.58 -32.90 -39.00
C THR A 60 -12.97 -32.93 -39.63
N GLY A 61 -13.36 -34.05 -40.25
CA GLY A 61 -14.57 -34.15 -41.07
C GLY A 61 -14.46 -33.46 -42.44
N ALA A 62 -13.28 -32.95 -42.81
CA ALA A 62 -13.00 -32.33 -44.09
C ALA A 62 -11.67 -32.87 -44.66
N TYR A 63 -11.46 -32.73 -45.97
CA TYR A 63 -10.16 -33.02 -46.58
C TYR A 63 -9.81 -31.94 -47.60
N GLY A 64 -8.51 -31.72 -47.81
CA GLY A 64 -7.99 -30.86 -48.87
C GLY A 64 -6.94 -31.60 -49.68
N LEU A 65 -7.06 -31.55 -51.01
CA LEU A 65 -5.98 -32.03 -51.86
C LEU A 65 -4.77 -31.11 -51.74
N ILE A 66 -3.58 -31.70 -51.77
CA ILE A 66 -2.33 -30.97 -51.74
C ILE A 66 -1.92 -30.71 -53.18
N ASP A 67 -2.27 -29.53 -53.70
CA ASP A 67 -1.99 -29.14 -55.10
C ASP A 67 -0.52 -29.29 -55.50
N ARG A 68 0.40 -29.12 -54.54
CA ARG A 68 1.85 -29.23 -54.79
C ARG A 68 2.28 -30.62 -55.25
N ASP A 69 1.48 -31.64 -54.96
CA ASP A 69 1.75 -33.02 -55.35
C ASP A 69 1.16 -33.37 -56.73
N PHE A 70 0.45 -32.44 -57.38
CA PHE A 70 -0.16 -32.71 -58.68
C PHE A 70 0.89 -32.85 -59.78
N PRO A 71 0.83 -33.92 -60.60
CA PRO A 71 1.73 -34.14 -61.73
C PRO A 71 1.87 -32.93 -62.66
N SER A 72 0.77 -32.24 -62.96
CA SER A 72 0.74 -31.02 -63.77
C SER A 72 1.53 -29.86 -63.17
N ILE A 73 1.51 -29.69 -61.84
CA ILE A 73 2.27 -28.65 -61.13
C ILE A 73 3.76 -29.02 -61.07
N ILE A 74 4.07 -30.28 -60.80
CA ILE A 74 5.45 -30.79 -60.79
C ILE A 74 6.07 -30.65 -62.19
N ALA A 75 5.33 -31.00 -63.23
CA ALA A 75 5.77 -30.91 -64.62
C ALA A 75 5.95 -29.46 -65.10
N ALA A 76 5.20 -28.50 -64.54
CA ALA A 76 5.28 -27.10 -64.92
C ALA A 76 6.54 -26.38 -64.42
N ALA A 77 7.35 -27.01 -63.54
CA ALA A 77 8.68 -26.54 -63.11
C ALA A 77 8.76 -25.04 -62.71
N GLY A 78 7.70 -24.51 -62.08
CA GLY A 78 7.62 -23.11 -61.65
C GLY A 78 6.78 -22.20 -62.56
N HIS A 79 6.26 -22.70 -63.67
CA HIS A 79 5.25 -22.03 -64.49
C HIS A 79 3.81 -22.43 -64.06
N PRO A 80 2.78 -21.65 -64.43
CA PRO A 80 1.40 -22.06 -64.24
C PRO A 80 1.11 -23.34 -65.04
N PRO A 81 0.49 -24.37 -64.44
CA PRO A 81 0.15 -25.59 -65.16
C PRO A 81 -0.91 -25.32 -66.23
N ILE A 82 -0.94 -26.15 -67.27
CA ILE A 82 -1.99 -26.12 -68.27
C ILE A 82 -3.33 -26.42 -67.57
N ALA A 83 -4.33 -25.55 -67.79
CA ALA A 83 -5.59 -25.61 -67.06
C ALA A 83 -6.30 -26.97 -67.17
N ALA A 84 -6.25 -27.61 -68.34
CA ALA A 84 -6.83 -28.93 -68.56
C ALA A 84 -6.15 -30.02 -67.73
N ASP A 85 -4.82 -30.00 -67.66
CA ASP A 85 -4.03 -31.01 -66.93
C ASP A 85 -4.17 -30.84 -65.42
N TYR A 86 -4.17 -29.59 -64.93
CA TYR A 86 -4.45 -29.30 -63.52
C TYR A 86 -5.86 -29.73 -63.12
N THR A 87 -6.87 -29.42 -63.95
CA THR A 87 -8.24 -29.83 -63.70
C THR A 87 -8.37 -31.36 -63.70
N GLN A 88 -7.64 -32.04 -64.58
CA GLN A 88 -7.59 -33.50 -64.60
C GLN A 88 -7.01 -34.07 -63.30
N ASP A 89 -5.89 -33.53 -62.81
CA ASP A 89 -5.27 -33.99 -61.57
C ASP A 89 -6.18 -33.77 -60.35
N LEU A 90 -6.80 -32.59 -60.28
CA LEU A 90 -7.74 -32.24 -59.22
C LEU A 90 -8.93 -33.21 -59.18
N LEU A 91 -9.55 -33.47 -60.33
CA LEU A 91 -10.68 -34.38 -60.43
C LEU A 91 -10.28 -35.84 -60.15
N LYS A 92 -9.13 -36.29 -60.64
CA LYS A 92 -8.58 -37.63 -60.32
C LYS A 92 -8.35 -37.77 -58.82
N GLY A 93 -7.79 -36.76 -58.16
CA GLY A 93 -7.57 -36.75 -56.71
C GLY A 93 -8.88 -36.93 -55.94
N HIS A 94 -9.92 -36.17 -56.29
CA HIS A 94 -11.23 -36.34 -55.67
C HIS A 94 -11.88 -37.69 -55.99
N ALA A 95 -11.73 -38.21 -57.21
CA ALA A 95 -12.24 -39.53 -57.58
C ALA A 95 -11.55 -40.66 -56.80
N ARG A 96 -10.24 -40.56 -56.52
CA ARG A 96 -9.52 -41.50 -55.65
C ARG A 96 -10.00 -41.44 -54.20
N ILE A 97 -10.24 -40.24 -53.69
CA ILE A 97 -10.79 -40.03 -52.33
C ILE A 97 -12.22 -40.58 -52.23
N ASN A 98 -13.01 -40.42 -53.29
CA ASN A 98 -14.30 -41.06 -53.37
C ASN A 98 -14.17 -42.59 -53.34
N ALA A 99 -13.26 -43.15 -54.13
CA ALA A 99 -13.02 -44.60 -54.19
C ALA A 99 -12.60 -45.19 -52.84
N ILE A 100 -11.66 -44.55 -52.12
CA ILE A 100 -11.22 -45.02 -50.80
C ILE A 100 -12.34 -44.88 -49.75
N GLY A 101 -13.13 -43.80 -49.83
CA GLY A 101 -14.31 -43.59 -48.98
C GLY A 101 -15.36 -44.68 -49.19
N SER A 102 -15.64 -45.04 -50.44
CA SER A 102 -16.57 -46.11 -50.79
C SER A 102 -16.06 -47.48 -50.35
N ARG A 103 -14.77 -47.80 -50.57
CA ARG A 103 -14.14 -49.07 -50.14
C ARG A 103 -14.29 -49.31 -48.65
N PHE A 104 -14.04 -48.29 -47.82
CA PHE A 104 -14.15 -48.39 -46.37
C PHE A 104 -15.53 -47.99 -45.81
N ARG A 105 -16.52 -47.79 -46.68
CA ARG A 105 -17.90 -47.39 -46.33
C ARG A 105 -17.99 -46.11 -45.48
N ILE A 106 -17.10 -45.16 -45.74
CA ILE A 106 -17.11 -43.81 -45.17
C ILE A 106 -17.95 -42.92 -46.09
N PHE A 107 -19.27 -43.10 -46.04
CA PHE A 107 -20.20 -42.46 -46.98
C PHE A 107 -20.09 -40.93 -47.00
N LYS A 108 -19.83 -40.30 -45.85
CA LYS A 108 -19.63 -38.85 -45.76
C LYS A 108 -18.40 -38.37 -46.54
N LEU A 109 -17.32 -39.14 -46.55
CA LEU A 109 -16.11 -38.83 -47.34
C LEU A 109 -16.39 -38.98 -48.83
N ALA A 110 -17.05 -40.07 -49.23
CA ALA A 110 -17.45 -40.28 -50.61
C ALA A 110 -18.39 -39.17 -51.12
N GLN A 111 -19.37 -38.77 -50.30
CA GLN A 111 -20.28 -37.66 -50.59
C GLN A 111 -19.56 -36.33 -50.71
N LEU A 112 -18.65 -36.02 -49.78
CA LEU A 112 -17.84 -34.80 -49.83
C LEU A 112 -17.01 -34.76 -51.11
N ALA A 113 -16.41 -35.88 -51.50
CA ALA A 113 -15.69 -35.97 -52.76
C ALA A 113 -16.56 -35.74 -54.00
N ARG A 114 -17.76 -36.32 -54.05
CA ARG A 114 -18.72 -36.01 -55.11
C ARG A 114 -19.09 -34.52 -55.15
N SER A 115 -19.24 -33.90 -53.98
CA SER A 115 -19.56 -32.47 -53.86
C SER A 115 -18.44 -31.55 -54.34
N HIS A 116 -17.20 -32.02 -54.41
CA HIS A 116 -16.08 -31.30 -55.04
C HIS A 116 -15.93 -31.60 -56.53
N ILE A 117 -16.21 -32.84 -56.96
CA ILE A 117 -16.16 -33.24 -58.38
C ILE A 117 -17.21 -32.50 -59.19
N GLU A 118 -18.45 -32.41 -58.69
CA GLU A 118 -19.56 -31.86 -59.48
C GLU A 118 -19.40 -30.38 -59.84
N PRO A 119 -19.05 -29.47 -58.91
CA PRO A 119 -18.78 -28.07 -59.25
C PRO A 119 -17.57 -27.91 -60.16
N THR A 120 -16.52 -28.70 -59.96
CA THR A 120 -15.31 -28.64 -60.79
C THR A 120 -15.63 -29.01 -62.24
N LEU A 121 -16.39 -30.09 -62.47
CA LEU A 121 -16.85 -30.46 -63.83
C LEU A 121 -17.83 -29.43 -64.42
N ARG A 122 -18.62 -28.74 -63.59
CA ARG A 122 -19.56 -27.71 -64.04
C ARG A 122 -18.85 -26.45 -64.50
N ASN A 123 -17.80 -26.04 -63.80
CA ASN A 123 -17.12 -24.76 -64.02
C ASN A 123 -15.90 -24.87 -64.94
N PHE A 124 -15.25 -26.04 -64.97
CA PHE A 124 -13.98 -26.27 -65.66
C PHE A 124 -14.05 -27.55 -66.51
N TRP A 125 -14.97 -27.56 -67.48
CA TRP A 125 -15.11 -28.71 -68.36
C TRP A 125 -13.93 -28.82 -69.33
N HIS A 126 -13.25 -29.96 -69.27
CA HIS A 126 -12.25 -30.37 -70.25
C HIS A 126 -12.43 -31.86 -70.53
N ASP A 127 -12.52 -32.25 -71.81
CA ASP A 127 -12.84 -33.64 -72.16
C ASP A 127 -11.78 -34.63 -71.66
N SER A 128 -10.50 -34.30 -71.81
CA SER A 128 -9.39 -35.12 -71.30
C SER A 128 -9.41 -35.24 -69.77
N ALA A 129 -9.79 -34.17 -69.06
CA ALA A 129 -9.94 -34.17 -67.61
C ALA A 129 -11.10 -35.06 -67.17
N PHE A 130 -12.25 -34.94 -67.84
CA PHE A 130 -13.42 -35.76 -67.60
C PHE A 130 -13.12 -37.24 -67.82
N LEU A 131 -12.51 -37.61 -68.95
CA LEU A 131 -12.18 -39.01 -69.26
C LEU A 131 -11.19 -39.60 -68.25
N GLY A 132 -10.18 -38.83 -67.82
CA GLY A 132 -9.27 -39.24 -66.76
C GLY A 132 -9.96 -39.47 -65.42
N THR A 133 -11.01 -38.68 -65.13
CA THR A 133 -11.85 -38.83 -63.94
C THR A 133 -12.72 -40.07 -64.03
N VAL A 134 -13.34 -40.32 -65.20
CA VAL A 134 -14.13 -41.53 -65.45
C VAL A 134 -13.30 -42.78 -65.29
N ALA A 135 -12.10 -42.84 -65.86
CA ALA A 135 -11.19 -43.98 -65.70
C ALA A 135 -10.90 -44.29 -64.23
N THR A 136 -10.76 -43.26 -63.40
CA THR A 136 -10.52 -43.40 -61.95
C THR A 136 -11.81 -43.79 -61.20
N ALA A 137 -12.94 -43.20 -61.58
CA ALA A 137 -14.24 -43.45 -60.96
C ALA A 137 -14.79 -44.85 -61.26
N LEU A 138 -14.48 -45.43 -62.43
CA LEU A 138 -14.85 -46.80 -62.79
C LEU A 138 -14.17 -47.85 -61.88
N SER A 139 -13.06 -47.49 -61.23
CA SER A 139 -12.44 -48.33 -60.19
C SER A 139 -13.13 -48.22 -58.82
N SER A 140 -14.09 -47.30 -58.66
CA SER A 140 -14.91 -47.15 -57.45
C SER A 140 -16.26 -47.86 -57.61
N GLU A 141 -16.77 -48.44 -56.53
CA GLU A 141 -18.11 -49.06 -56.47
C GLU A 141 -19.23 -48.04 -56.21
N ASP A 142 -18.98 -46.75 -56.46
CA ASP A 142 -19.90 -45.67 -56.13
C ASP A 142 -20.89 -45.38 -57.26
N SER A 143 -22.09 -45.96 -57.17
CA SER A 143 -23.17 -45.77 -58.15
C SER A 143 -23.63 -44.31 -58.27
N ASP A 144 -23.52 -43.50 -57.22
CA ASP A 144 -23.91 -42.09 -57.26
C ASP A 144 -22.89 -41.27 -58.04
N LEU A 145 -21.60 -41.56 -57.87
CA LEU A 145 -20.54 -40.95 -58.67
C LEU A 145 -20.71 -41.32 -60.14
N HIS A 146 -20.95 -42.60 -60.44
CA HIS A 146 -21.18 -43.07 -61.81
C HIS A 146 -22.37 -42.37 -62.46
N ARG A 147 -23.51 -42.31 -61.76
CA ARG A 147 -24.71 -41.63 -62.25
C ARG A 147 -24.46 -40.15 -62.51
N MET A 148 -23.74 -39.47 -61.61
CA MET A 148 -23.37 -38.06 -61.79
C MET A 148 -22.50 -37.88 -63.04
N LEU A 149 -21.48 -38.72 -63.25
CA LEU A 149 -20.61 -38.64 -64.42
C LEU A 149 -21.37 -38.90 -65.72
N ILE A 150 -22.33 -39.83 -65.74
CA ILE A 150 -23.21 -40.08 -66.90
C ILE A 150 -24.04 -38.84 -67.23
N ILE A 151 -24.65 -38.21 -66.22
CA ILE A 151 -25.44 -37.00 -66.41
C ILE A 151 -24.57 -35.88 -67.01
N LYS A 152 -23.33 -35.72 -66.51
CA LYS A 152 -22.39 -34.74 -67.05
C LYS A 152 -21.95 -35.07 -68.47
N ALA A 153 -21.64 -36.33 -68.78
CA ALA A 153 -21.35 -36.78 -70.13
C ALA A 153 -22.48 -36.46 -71.11
N GLY A 154 -23.74 -36.65 -70.69
CA GLY A 154 -24.91 -36.35 -71.52
C GLY A 154 -25.04 -34.87 -71.89
N VAL A 155 -24.68 -33.95 -70.98
CA VAL A 155 -24.68 -32.51 -71.26
C VAL A 155 -23.59 -32.11 -72.26
N HIS A 156 -22.45 -32.81 -72.25
CA HIS A 156 -21.28 -32.52 -73.08
C HIS A 156 -21.06 -33.54 -74.21
N LEU A 157 -22.12 -34.26 -74.61
CA LEU A 157 -22.04 -35.38 -75.54
C LEU A 157 -21.41 -34.99 -76.89
N GLN A 158 -21.72 -33.77 -77.37
CA GLN A 158 -21.19 -33.27 -78.64
C GLN A 158 -19.66 -33.15 -78.61
N SER A 159 -19.08 -32.65 -77.51
CA SER A 159 -17.62 -32.52 -77.33
C SER A 159 -16.95 -33.89 -77.26
N LEU A 160 -17.61 -34.85 -76.60
CA LEU A 160 -17.08 -36.20 -76.39
C LEU A 160 -17.12 -37.07 -77.66
N ILE A 161 -18.10 -36.88 -78.55
CA ILE A 161 -18.21 -37.63 -79.82
C ILE A 161 -17.11 -37.24 -80.81
N GLU A 162 -16.60 -36.00 -80.73
CA GLU A 162 -15.57 -35.50 -81.63
C GLU A 162 -14.17 -36.05 -81.30
N LEU A 163 -14.03 -36.79 -80.19
CA LEU A 163 -12.76 -37.38 -79.77
C LEU A 163 -12.56 -38.77 -80.40
N PRO A 164 -11.51 -38.96 -81.22
CA PRO A 164 -11.23 -40.24 -81.87
C PRO A 164 -10.79 -41.35 -80.89
N GLU A 165 -10.45 -40.98 -79.66
CA GLU A 165 -9.88 -41.87 -78.63
C GLU A 165 -10.93 -42.58 -77.77
N VAL A 166 -12.22 -42.25 -77.92
CA VAL A 166 -13.27 -42.75 -77.02
C VAL A 166 -14.34 -43.52 -77.79
N ASP A 167 -14.38 -44.84 -77.59
CA ASP A 167 -15.59 -45.61 -77.90
C ASP A 167 -16.67 -45.28 -76.84
N LEU A 168 -17.48 -44.26 -77.14
CA LEU A 168 -18.57 -43.81 -76.27
C LEU A 168 -19.54 -44.94 -75.92
N LEU A 169 -19.72 -45.94 -76.79
CA LEU A 169 -20.59 -47.08 -76.53
C LEU A 169 -19.96 -48.01 -75.48
N MET A 170 -18.65 -48.21 -75.52
CA MET A 170 -17.92 -48.93 -74.46
C MET A 170 -17.91 -48.16 -73.13
N LEU A 171 -17.79 -46.83 -73.18
CA LEU A 171 -17.85 -45.96 -72.01
C LEU A 171 -19.25 -45.99 -71.36
N LEU A 172 -20.32 -45.89 -72.14
CA LEU A 172 -21.68 -45.93 -71.60
C LEU A 172 -22.08 -47.33 -71.13
N ARG A 173 -21.58 -48.39 -71.80
CA ARG A 173 -21.77 -49.79 -71.35
C ARG A 173 -21.00 -50.11 -70.07
N SER A 174 -19.89 -49.43 -69.77
CA SER A 174 -19.12 -49.70 -68.55
C SER A 174 -19.83 -49.21 -67.28
N PHE A 175 -20.76 -48.25 -67.43
CA PHE A 175 -21.59 -47.72 -66.35
C PHE A 175 -22.90 -48.50 -66.10
N ASP A 176 -23.31 -49.40 -67.00
CA ASP A 176 -24.52 -50.21 -66.84
C ASP A 176 -24.16 -51.64 -66.41
N SER A 177 -24.52 -52.00 -65.17
CA SER A 177 -24.32 -53.35 -64.64
C SER A 177 -25.12 -54.44 -65.36
N THR A 178 -26.16 -54.05 -66.12
CA THR A 178 -27.16 -54.95 -66.73
C THR A 178 -26.77 -55.42 -68.15
N CYS A 179 -25.89 -54.69 -68.85
CA CYS A 179 -25.55 -54.92 -70.26
C CYS A 179 -24.35 -55.87 -70.48
N ARG A 180 -23.93 -56.67 -69.49
CA ARG A 180 -22.75 -57.56 -69.59
C ARG A 180 -23.00 -58.94 -70.23
N THR A 181 -24.22 -59.28 -70.62
CA THR A 181 -24.54 -60.63 -71.14
C THR A 181 -25.59 -60.59 -72.25
N CYS A 182 -25.19 -60.83 -73.51
CA CYS A 182 -26.08 -61.36 -74.54
C CYS A 182 -25.27 -61.91 -75.73
N ALA A 183 -25.41 -63.22 -76.01
CA ALA A 183 -24.88 -63.91 -77.18
C ALA A 183 -26.05 -64.44 -78.05
N GLU A 184 -25.82 -64.53 -79.36
CA GLU A 184 -26.81 -64.66 -80.46
C GLU A 184 -26.99 -66.12 -80.96
N PRO A 185 -28.18 -66.57 -81.44
CA PRO A 185 -28.37 -67.95 -81.95
C PRO A 185 -28.66 -68.09 -83.46
N GLN A 186 -28.11 -69.15 -84.06
CA GLN A 186 -28.23 -69.56 -85.49
C GLN A 186 -29.48 -70.43 -85.79
N ARG A 187 -29.98 -70.38 -87.04
CA ARG A 187 -31.03 -71.26 -87.63
C ARG A 187 -30.46 -72.18 -88.72
N THR A 188 -30.94 -73.42 -88.79
CA THR A 188 -30.68 -74.40 -89.88
C THR A 188 -31.97 -74.79 -90.62
N THR A 189 -31.86 -75.12 -91.91
CA THR A 189 -32.94 -75.53 -92.84
C THR A 189 -32.78 -77.00 -93.28
N LYS A 190 -33.89 -77.70 -93.58
CA LYS A 190 -33.91 -79.02 -94.25
C LYS A 190 -34.92 -79.04 -95.42
N LYS A 191 -34.57 -79.78 -96.47
CA LYS A 191 -35.23 -79.93 -97.79
C LYS A 191 -35.61 -81.41 -97.98
N SER A 192 -36.72 -81.73 -98.67
CA SER A 192 -37.07 -83.10 -99.10
C SER A 192 -37.47 -83.17 -100.58
N GLU A 193 -37.35 -84.37 -101.16
CA GLU A 193 -37.32 -84.72 -102.58
C GLU A 193 -38.45 -85.73 -102.93
N ILE A 194 -38.83 -85.82 -104.20
CA ILE A 194 -39.99 -86.55 -104.81
C ILE A 194 -39.50 -87.85 -105.53
N ILE A 195 -40.38 -88.68 -106.15
CA ILE A 195 -40.32 -89.49 -107.43
C ILE A 195 -41.27 -90.77 -107.29
N PRO A 196 -41.75 -91.57 -108.30
CA PRO A 196 -42.97 -91.45 -109.17
C PRO A 196 -43.78 -92.79 -109.51
N LEU A 197 -44.81 -92.65 -110.38
CA LEU A 197 -45.68 -93.50 -111.32
C LEU A 197 -45.24 -94.91 -111.89
N PRO A 198 -45.99 -95.67 -112.78
CA PRO A 198 -47.42 -95.75 -113.30
C PRO A 198 -48.02 -97.20 -113.57
N ASP A 199 -49.25 -97.38 -114.18
CA ASP A 199 -49.64 -98.23 -115.37
C ASP A 199 -51.19 -98.46 -115.57
N ASN A 200 -51.66 -98.79 -116.79
CA ASN A 200 -52.74 -98.10 -117.53
C ASN A 200 -54.09 -98.83 -117.85
N SER A 201 -54.74 -99.48 -116.86
CA SER A 201 -56.13 -100.02 -117.02
C SER A 201 -56.99 -99.83 -115.76
N ALA A 202 -56.31 -99.78 -114.62
CA ALA A 202 -56.71 -98.91 -113.52
C ALA A 202 -56.86 -97.44 -113.96
N GLU A 203 -56.39 -97.05 -115.14
CA GLU A 203 -56.36 -95.67 -115.61
C GLU A 203 -57.71 -94.97 -115.66
N LEU A 204 -58.81 -95.61 -116.07
CA LEU A 204 -60.12 -94.97 -116.18
C LEU A 204 -60.78 -94.76 -114.80
N GLU A 205 -60.73 -95.77 -113.94
CA GLU A 205 -61.17 -95.64 -112.54
C GLU A 205 -60.21 -94.78 -111.72
N SER A 206 -58.91 -94.78 -112.04
CA SER A 206 -57.96 -93.82 -111.51
C SER A 206 -58.20 -92.43 -112.08
N LEU A 207 -58.70 -92.29 -113.32
CA LEU A 207 -59.06 -91.00 -113.89
C LEU A 207 -60.28 -90.46 -113.18
N LYS A 208 -61.32 -91.27 -112.93
CA LYS A 208 -62.48 -90.86 -112.13
C LYS A 208 -62.08 -90.52 -110.70
N LYS A 209 -61.23 -91.34 -110.06
CA LYS A 209 -60.68 -91.03 -108.74
C LYS A 209 -59.80 -89.78 -108.75
N ARG A 210 -59.03 -89.55 -109.81
CA ARG A 210 -58.23 -88.33 -110.02
C ARG A 210 -59.12 -87.13 -110.27
N VAL A 211 -60.21 -87.27 -111.04
CA VAL A 211 -61.18 -86.19 -111.27
C VAL A 211 -61.94 -85.86 -109.98
N ALA A 212 -62.32 -86.86 -109.19
CA ALA A 212 -62.91 -86.65 -107.86
C ALA A 212 -61.89 -86.01 -106.90
N SER A 213 -60.65 -86.51 -106.87
CA SER A 213 -59.55 -85.93 -106.09
C SER A 213 -59.20 -84.52 -106.55
N PHE A 214 -59.25 -84.24 -107.86
CA PHE A 214 -59.09 -82.90 -108.41
C PHE A 214 -60.28 -82.01 -108.02
N GLY A 215 -61.50 -82.52 -107.97
CA GLY A 215 -62.67 -81.79 -107.44
C GLY A 215 -62.51 -81.43 -105.96
N GLU A 216 -62.03 -82.36 -105.14
CA GLU A 216 -61.67 -82.11 -103.73
C GLU A 216 -60.52 -81.10 -103.59
N GLN A 217 -59.50 -81.19 -104.45
CA GLN A 217 -58.41 -80.22 -104.49
C GLN A 217 -58.91 -78.84 -104.93
N VAL A 218 -59.81 -78.76 -105.91
CA VAL A 218 -60.40 -77.49 -106.37
C VAL A 218 -61.22 -76.86 -105.26
N THR A 219 -62.11 -77.60 -104.59
CA THR A 219 -62.88 -77.08 -103.46
C THR A 219 -61.99 -76.67 -102.27
N SER A 220 -60.95 -77.44 -101.97
CA SER A 220 -59.94 -77.07 -100.96
C SER A 220 -59.18 -75.79 -101.36
N LEU A 221 -58.81 -75.65 -102.63
CA LEU A 221 -58.13 -74.46 -103.14
C LEU A 221 -59.06 -73.25 -103.14
N GLU A 222 -60.32 -73.41 -103.51
CA GLU A 222 -61.34 -72.36 -103.42
C GLU A 222 -61.52 -71.87 -101.97
N GLN A 223 -61.54 -72.79 -101.00
CA GLN A 223 -61.62 -72.44 -99.58
C GLN A 223 -60.35 -71.73 -99.10
N GLN A 224 -59.16 -72.16 -99.54
CA GLN A 224 -57.90 -71.48 -99.27
C GLN A 224 -57.87 -70.07 -99.87
N VAL A 225 -58.35 -69.90 -101.11
CA VAL A 225 -58.45 -68.59 -101.77
C VAL A 225 -59.42 -67.67 -101.01
N HIS A 226 -60.57 -68.17 -100.56
CA HIS A 226 -61.49 -67.38 -99.73
C HIS A 226 -60.84 -66.96 -98.40
N SER A 227 -60.21 -67.89 -97.68
CA SER A 227 -59.50 -67.58 -96.43
C SER A 227 -58.37 -66.57 -96.65
N ALA A 228 -57.61 -66.72 -97.73
CA ALA A 228 -56.54 -65.79 -98.08
C ALA A 228 -57.09 -64.40 -98.45
N SER A 229 -58.26 -64.33 -99.11
CA SER A 229 -58.92 -63.06 -99.41
C SER A 229 -59.35 -62.34 -98.13
N TYR A 230 -59.94 -63.04 -97.17
CA TYR A 230 -60.30 -62.44 -95.87
C TYR A 230 -59.07 -61.93 -95.12
N GLN A 231 -57.99 -62.71 -95.06
CA GLN A 231 -56.75 -62.29 -94.43
C GLN A 231 -56.15 -61.06 -95.12
N ARG A 232 -56.18 -61.01 -96.45
CA ARG A 232 -55.70 -59.85 -97.22
C ARG A 232 -56.52 -58.61 -96.90
N ASP A 233 -57.84 -58.72 -96.82
CA ASP A 233 -58.73 -57.59 -96.59
C ASP A 233 -58.62 -57.08 -95.13
N ASP A 234 -58.45 -57.97 -94.16
CA ASP A 234 -58.15 -57.62 -92.76
C ASP A 234 -56.80 -56.90 -92.64
N LEU A 235 -55.73 -57.44 -93.23
CA LEU A 235 -54.42 -56.79 -93.27
C LEU A 235 -54.47 -55.41 -93.94
N ARG A 236 -55.29 -55.26 -94.99
CA ARG A 236 -55.49 -53.97 -95.66
C ARG A 236 -56.16 -52.96 -94.75
N GLN A 237 -57.16 -53.36 -93.95
CA GLN A 237 -57.78 -52.48 -92.96
C GLN A 237 -56.81 -52.09 -91.85
N GLN A 238 -56.02 -53.04 -91.34
CA GLN A 238 -54.98 -52.76 -90.33
C GLN A 238 -53.93 -51.78 -90.87
N LEU A 239 -53.52 -51.93 -92.13
CA LEU A 239 -52.56 -51.01 -92.77
C LEU A 239 -53.11 -49.58 -92.88
N LEU A 240 -54.39 -49.43 -93.24
CA LEU A 240 -55.05 -48.12 -93.30
C LEU A 240 -55.14 -47.46 -91.91
N ALA A 241 -55.52 -48.23 -90.89
CA ALA A 241 -55.56 -47.74 -89.51
C ALA A 241 -54.18 -47.28 -89.04
N ALA A 242 -53.14 -48.12 -89.23
CA ALA A 242 -51.76 -47.79 -88.88
C ALA A 242 -51.24 -46.56 -89.64
N SER A 243 -51.64 -46.38 -90.92
CA SER A 243 -51.29 -45.18 -91.69
C SER A 243 -51.90 -43.91 -91.10
N SER A 244 -53.15 -43.97 -90.64
CA SER A 244 -53.82 -42.83 -90.01
C SER A 244 -53.19 -42.46 -88.65
N GLU A 245 -52.78 -43.45 -87.85
CA GLU A 245 -52.07 -43.22 -86.60
C GLU A 245 -50.69 -42.61 -86.84
N LYS A 246 -49.97 -43.10 -87.85
CA LYS A 246 -48.68 -42.52 -88.26
C LYS A 246 -48.81 -41.04 -88.60
N GLU A 247 -49.81 -40.64 -89.38
CA GLU A 247 -50.05 -39.24 -89.71
C GLU A 247 -50.37 -38.40 -88.47
N ARG A 248 -51.15 -38.95 -87.53
CA ARG A 248 -51.45 -38.28 -86.26
C ARG A 248 -50.18 -38.02 -85.45
N PHE A 249 -49.33 -39.03 -85.28
CA PHE A 249 -48.07 -38.89 -84.56
C PHE A 249 -47.10 -37.93 -85.27
N GLN A 250 -47.06 -37.91 -86.60
CA GLN A 250 -46.25 -36.95 -87.35
C GLN A 250 -46.69 -35.50 -87.08
N LYS A 251 -48.00 -35.22 -87.02
CA LYS A 251 -48.52 -33.90 -86.67
C LYS A 251 -48.18 -33.52 -85.22
N GLU A 252 -48.29 -34.46 -84.29
CA GLU A 252 -47.95 -34.24 -82.89
C GLU A 252 -46.45 -33.94 -82.71
N VAL A 253 -45.57 -34.70 -83.37
CA VAL A 253 -44.12 -34.45 -83.37
C VAL A 253 -43.78 -33.08 -83.96
N ALA A 254 -44.47 -32.66 -85.04
CA ALA A 254 -44.26 -31.34 -85.62
C ALA A 254 -44.68 -30.21 -84.66
N SER A 255 -45.81 -30.37 -83.95
CA SER A 255 -46.27 -29.42 -82.93
C SER A 255 -45.27 -29.32 -81.77
N LEU A 256 -44.87 -30.47 -81.20
CA LEU A 256 -43.91 -30.53 -80.11
C LEU A 256 -42.54 -29.95 -80.50
N SER A 257 -42.11 -30.17 -81.75
CA SER A 257 -40.87 -29.57 -82.27
C SER A 257 -40.97 -28.04 -82.33
N SER A 258 -42.12 -27.50 -82.73
CA SER A 258 -42.38 -26.06 -82.74
C SER A 258 -42.38 -25.48 -81.32
N ASP A 259 -43.07 -26.14 -80.39
CA ASP A 259 -43.13 -25.71 -78.99
C ASP A 259 -41.75 -25.74 -78.32
N ASN A 260 -40.94 -26.76 -78.61
CA ASN A 260 -39.58 -26.86 -78.11
C ASN A 260 -38.71 -25.70 -78.62
N LYS A 261 -38.81 -25.33 -79.91
CA LYS A 261 -38.11 -24.14 -80.45
C LYS A 261 -38.54 -22.85 -79.75
N ALA A 262 -39.84 -22.69 -79.48
CA ALA A 262 -40.35 -21.51 -78.76
C ALA A 262 -39.85 -21.46 -77.31
N LEU A 263 -39.77 -22.61 -76.63
CA LEU A 263 -39.23 -22.71 -75.28
C LEU A 263 -37.72 -22.43 -75.24
N GLN A 264 -36.96 -22.97 -76.19
CA GLN A 264 -35.53 -22.69 -76.34
C GLN A 264 -35.28 -21.18 -76.52
N GLN A 265 -36.07 -20.51 -77.36
CA GLN A 265 -35.96 -19.06 -77.53
C GLN A 265 -36.26 -18.30 -76.23
N ARG A 266 -37.28 -18.72 -75.47
CA ARG A 266 -37.60 -18.10 -74.16
C ARG A 266 -36.49 -18.30 -73.14
N ILE A 267 -35.80 -19.44 -73.14
CA ILE A 267 -34.64 -19.68 -72.28
C ILE A 267 -33.54 -18.69 -72.61
N ILE A 268 -33.17 -18.56 -73.90
CA ILE A 268 -32.16 -17.61 -74.37
C ILE A 268 -32.50 -16.17 -73.95
N ASP A 269 -33.77 -15.77 -74.13
CA ASP A 269 -34.22 -14.42 -73.76
C ASP A 269 -34.12 -14.18 -72.24
N LEU A 270 -34.48 -15.18 -71.42
CA LEU A 270 -34.39 -15.11 -69.96
C LEU A 270 -32.94 -15.07 -69.48
N GLU A 271 -32.06 -15.89 -70.06
CA GLU A 271 -30.63 -15.88 -69.77
C GLU A 271 -30.01 -14.50 -70.09
N SER A 272 -30.39 -13.91 -71.24
CA SER A 272 -29.92 -12.57 -71.61
C SER A 272 -30.40 -11.49 -70.64
N LYS A 273 -31.62 -11.61 -70.09
CA LYS A 273 -32.18 -10.68 -69.10
C LYS A 273 -31.53 -10.87 -67.74
N ALA A 274 -31.30 -12.12 -67.32
CA ALA A 274 -30.62 -12.44 -66.08
C ALA A 274 -29.19 -11.88 -66.09
N SER A 275 -28.43 -12.12 -67.16
CA SER A 275 -27.07 -11.59 -67.33
C SER A 275 -27.02 -10.06 -67.29
N LYS A 276 -27.96 -9.37 -67.96
CA LYS A 276 -28.07 -7.90 -67.89
C LYS A 276 -28.40 -7.40 -66.49
N SER A 277 -29.30 -8.07 -65.78
CA SER A 277 -29.68 -7.70 -64.41
C SER A 277 -28.51 -7.90 -63.44
N GLU A 278 -27.76 -9.00 -63.60
CA GLU A 278 -26.57 -9.30 -62.81
C GLU A 278 -25.47 -8.25 -63.04
N GLN A 279 -25.21 -7.90 -64.31
CA GLN A 279 -24.26 -6.86 -64.66
C GLN A 279 -24.62 -5.50 -64.02
N VAL A 280 -25.90 -5.09 -64.08
CA VAL A 280 -26.35 -3.83 -63.47
C VAL A 280 -26.19 -3.85 -61.95
N TYR A 281 -26.48 -4.99 -61.31
CA TYR A 281 -26.29 -5.15 -59.87
C TYR A 281 -24.81 -5.07 -59.49
N GLU A 282 -23.93 -5.75 -60.24
CA GLU A 282 -22.48 -5.68 -60.01
C GLU A 282 -21.92 -4.27 -60.22
N GLU A 283 -22.33 -3.57 -61.27
CA GLU A 283 -21.90 -2.19 -61.54
C GLU A 283 -22.33 -1.24 -60.42
N THR A 284 -23.57 -1.39 -59.93
CA THR A 284 -24.09 -0.61 -58.81
C THR A 284 -23.32 -0.91 -57.52
N LEU A 285 -23.07 -2.19 -57.22
CA LEU A 285 -22.34 -2.61 -56.04
C LEU A 285 -20.88 -2.12 -56.07
N ARG A 286 -20.21 -2.18 -57.23
CA ARG A 286 -18.85 -1.63 -57.41
C ARG A 286 -18.83 -0.12 -57.21
N ALA A 287 -19.82 0.61 -57.71
CA ALA A 287 -19.92 2.06 -57.52
C ALA A 287 -20.12 2.42 -56.04
N GLU A 288 -20.96 1.69 -55.31
CA GLU A 288 -21.13 1.88 -53.86
C GLU A 288 -19.87 1.53 -53.07
N GLN A 289 -19.20 0.42 -53.38
CA GLN A 289 -17.93 0.05 -52.77
C GLN A 289 -16.86 1.13 -52.97
N PHE A 290 -16.73 1.66 -54.19
CA PHE A 290 -15.81 2.74 -54.48
C PHE A 290 -16.14 4.01 -53.68
N ARG A 291 -17.42 4.38 -53.57
CA ARG A 291 -17.88 5.53 -52.78
C ARG A 291 -17.53 5.36 -51.30
N PHE A 292 -17.80 4.19 -50.72
CA PHE A 292 -17.44 3.91 -49.32
C PHE A 292 -15.93 3.92 -49.10
N GLN A 293 -15.17 3.36 -50.03
CA GLN A 293 -13.71 3.37 -49.95
C GLN A 293 -13.16 4.81 -49.97
N GLN A 294 -13.73 5.69 -50.80
CA GLN A 294 -13.36 7.11 -50.81
C GLN A 294 -13.74 7.82 -49.51
N GLN A 295 -14.92 7.53 -48.94
CA GLN A 295 -15.34 8.08 -47.65
C GLN A 295 -14.41 7.64 -46.51
N ILE A 296 -14.02 6.37 -46.46
CA ILE A 296 -13.07 5.84 -45.48
C ILE A 296 -11.71 6.53 -45.62
N SER A 297 -11.22 6.71 -46.85
CA SER A 297 -9.95 7.41 -47.11
C SER A 297 -9.99 8.85 -46.60
N ASN A 298 -11.08 9.58 -46.89
CA ASN A 298 -11.24 10.96 -46.41
C ASN A 298 -11.31 11.02 -44.88
N ALA A 299 -12.13 10.17 -44.24
CA ALA A 299 -12.21 10.11 -42.79
C ALA A 299 -10.86 9.75 -42.13
N SER A 300 -10.09 8.83 -42.75
CA SER A 300 -8.76 8.45 -42.28
C SER A 300 -7.75 9.61 -42.37
N THR A 301 -7.82 10.43 -43.42
CA THR A 301 -6.95 11.61 -43.56
C THR A 301 -7.33 12.69 -42.55
N GLU A 302 -8.63 12.96 -42.35
CA GLU A 302 -9.14 13.88 -41.33
C GLU A 302 -8.69 13.44 -39.92
N HIS A 303 -8.88 12.16 -39.59
CA HIS A 303 -8.45 11.60 -38.31
C HIS A 303 -6.94 11.76 -38.09
N SER A 304 -6.12 11.49 -39.12
CA SER A 304 -4.67 11.67 -39.04
C SER A 304 -4.28 13.14 -38.82
N GLN A 305 -4.98 14.09 -39.44
CA GLN A 305 -4.76 15.52 -39.22
C GLN A 305 -5.12 15.94 -37.80
N VAL A 306 -6.22 15.42 -37.25
CA VAL A 306 -6.62 15.69 -35.85
C VAL A 306 -5.57 15.14 -34.87
N ILE A 307 -5.09 13.91 -35.08
CA ILE A 307 -4.01 13.34 -34.26
C ILE A 307 -2.76 14.20 -34.32
N ALA A 308 -2.35 14.66 -35.51
CA ALA A 308 -1.18 15.51 -35.67
C ALA A 308 -1.33 16.85 -34.93
N LYS A 309 -2.50 17.49 -35.02
CA LYS A 309 -2.80 18.73 -34.28
C LYS A 309 -2.75 18.52 -32.77
N LEU A 310 -3.43 17.49 -32.25
CA LEU A 310 -3.43 17.17 -30.83
C LEU A 310 -2.02 16.85 -30.31
N SER A 311 -1.21 16.17 -31.12
CA SER A 311 0.18 15.87 -30.77
C SER A 311 1.03 17.13 -30.67
N SER A 312 0.85 18.08 -31.60
CA SER A 312 1.51 19.39 -31.56
C SER A 312 1.09 20.20 -30.32
N GLU A 313 -0.21 20.30 -30.04
CA GLU A 313 -0.73 21.00 -28.86
C GLU A 313 -0.23 20.38 -27.55
N CYS A 314 -0.18 19.04 -27.48
CA CYS A 314 0.37 18.33 -26.33
C CYS A 314 1.86 18.63 -26.12
N GLU A 315 2.64 18.76 -27.20
CA GLU A 315 4.06 19.11 -27.12
C GLU A 315 4.26 20.57 -26.70
N GLU A 316 3.46 21.50 -27.22
CA GLU A 316 3.46 22.90 -26.77
C GLU A 316 3.13 23.00 -25.26
N LEU A 317 2.10 22.30 -24.80
CA LEU A 317 1.73 22.27 -23.38
C LEU A 317 2.84 21.66 -22.51
N ARG A 318 3.54 20.62 -22.99
CA ARG A 318 4.71 20.09 -22.28
C ARG A 318 5.83 21.11 -22.15
N GLN A 319 6.15 21.84 -23.23
CA GLN A 319 7.17 22.87 -23.20
C GLN A 319 6.82 24.01 -22.24
N VAL A 320 5.56 24.46 -22.25
CA VAL A 320 5.06 25.47 -21.29
C VAL A 320 5.19 24.96 -19.86
N THR A 321 4.73 23.73 -19.59
CA THR A 321 4.79 23.13 -18.26
C THR A 321 6.24 22.99 -17.77
N GLU A 322 7.16 22.59 -18.66
CA GLU A 322 8.57 22.46 -18.31
C GLU A 322 9.22 23.82 -18.04
N GLY A 323 8.90 24.84 -18.85
CA GLY A 323 9.32 26.21 -18.61
C GLY A 323 8.79 26.78 -17.28
N GLU A 324 7.55 26.46 -16.90
CA GLU A 324 6.97 26.82 -15.61
C GLU A 324 7.66 26.11 -14.45
N LYS A 325 7.93 24.80 -14.57
CA LYS A 325 8.70 24.05 -13.56
C LYS A 325 10.07 24.67 -13.34
N GLU A 326 10.77 25.05 -14.40
CA GLU A 326 12.09 25.68 -14.30
C GLU A 326 12.00 27.05 -13.62
N ARG A 327 10.98 27.87 -13.96
CA ARG A 327 10.70 29.13 -13.26
C ARG A 327 10.44 28.92 -11.77
N VAL A 328 9.60 27.96 -11.41
CA VAL A 328 9.29 27.63 -10.00
C VAL A 328 10.54 27.14 -9.28
N ALA A 329 11.36 26.29 -9.90
CA ALA A 329 12.62 25.82 -9.34
C ALA A 329 13.61 26.97 -9.12
N LYS A 330 13.69 27.93 -10.05
CA LYS A 330 14.51 29.14 -9.91
C LYS A 330 14.04 30.00 -8.74
N LEU A 331 12.73 30.29 -8.65
CA LEU A 331 12.15 31.04 -7.53
C LEU A 331 12.37 30.32 -6.20
N GLY A 332 12.26 28.99 -6.18
CA GLY A 332 12.56 28.18 -5.01
C GLY A 332 14.00 28.30 -4.53
N ARG A 333 14.98 28.31 -5.46
CA ARG A 333 16.40 28.57 -5.14
C ARG A 333 16.62 29.99 -4.61
N GLU A 334 16.08 31.00 -5.28
CA GLU A 334 16.21 32.40 -4.86
C GLU A 334 15.60 32.66 -3.47
N LEU A 335 14.44 32.06 -3.19
CA LEU A 335 13.81 32.15 -1.87
C LEU A 335 14.63 31.43 -0.80
N LYS A 336 15.20 30.27 -1.12
CA LYS A 336 16.07 29.52 -0.22
C LYS A 336 17.34 30.31 0.10
N GLU A 337 18.03 30.86 -0.90
CA GLU A 337 19.21 31.70 -0.71
C GLU A 337 18.91 32.95 0.14
N LYS A 338 17.78 33.62 -0.11
CA LYS A 338 17.33 34.75 0.72
C LYS A 338 17.05 34.34 2.17
N ALA A 339 16.42 33.20 2.38
CA ALA A 339 16.14 32.68 3.72
C ALA A 339 17.44 32.33 4.46
N GLU A 340 18.38 31.66 3.80
CA GLU A 340 19.69 31.30 4.36
C GLU A 340 20.53 32.55 4.69
N ALA A 341 20.50 33.57 3.81
CA ALA A 341 21.17 34.85 4.05
C ALA A 341 20.55 35.60 5.24
N GLN A 342 19.22 35.64 5.35
CA GLN A 342 18.54 36.22 6.50
C GLN A 342 18.85 35.47 7.80
N GLN A 343 18.84 34.14 7.77
CA GLN A 343 19.17 33.31 8.92
C GLN A 343 20.62 33.55 9.37
N SER A 344 21.57 33.57 8.44
CA SER A 344 22.98 33.86 8.72
C SER A 344 23.15 35.27 9.31
N GLY A 345 22.47 36.26 8.74
CA GLY A 345 22.47 37.63 9.27
C GLY A 345 21.87 37.74 10.67
N LEU A 346 20.82 36.99 10.98
CA LEU A 346 20.24 36.93 12.33
C LEU A 346 21.16 36.22 13.32
N GLN A 347 21.81 35.12 12.92
CA GLN A 347 22.78 34.42 13.75
C GLN A 347 23.98 35.31 14.12
N GLU A 348 24.51 36.06 13.15
CA GLU A 348 25.61 36.98 13.39
C GLU A 348 25.20 38.13 14.33
N ARG A 349 23.99 38.67 14.15
CA ARG A 349 23.44 39.68 15.08
C ARG A 349 23.27 39.13 16.49
N LEU A 350 22.78 37.89 16.64
CA LEU A 350 22.64 37.23 17.93
C LEU A 350 24.01 37.09 18.60
N ARG A 351 25.02 36.62 17.85
CA ARG A 351 26.40 36.46 18.34
C ARG A 351 27.01 37.78 18.80
N ASN A 352 26.76 38.87 18.07
CA ASN A 352 27.22 40.20 18.46
C ASN A 352 26.55 40.68 19.75
N VAL A 353 25.24 40.48 19.90
CA VAL A 353 24.51 40.79 21.14
C VAL A 353 25.02 39.95 22.32
N GLU A 354 25.28 38.65 22.11
CA GLU A 354 25.87 37.77 23.14
C GLU A 354 27.27 38.25 23.58
N ASN A 355 28.11 38.66 22.61
CA ASN A 355 29.43 39.22 22.89
C ASN A 355 29.32 40.55 23.67
N GLU A 356 28.43 41.46 23.26
CA GLU A 356 28.18 42.73 23.96
C GLU A 356 27.65 42.51 25.38
N ALA A 357 26.75 41.54 25.56
CA ALA A 357 26.24 41.15 26.87
C ALA A 357 27.35 40.57 27.76
N SER A 358 28.23 39.74 27.19
CA SER A 358 29.42 39.19 27.89
C SER A 358 30.37 40.30 28.35
N ILE A 359 30.65 41.28 27.47
CA ILE A 359 31.49 42.46 27.79
C ILE A 359 30.82 43.33 28.86
N SER A 360 29.51 43.52 28.79
CA SER A 360 28.78 44.30 29.78
C SER A 360 28.76 43.61 31.15
N ASN A 361 28.61 42.28 31.16
CA ASN A 361 28.68 41.48 32.38
C ASN A 361 30.08 41.48 33.02
N SER A 362 31.16 41.46 32.23
CA SER A 362 32.52 41.57 32.77
C SER A 362 32.76 42.94 33.42
N LYS A 363 32.34 44.03 32.74
CA LYS A 363 32.39 45.40 33.30
C LYS A 363 31.60 45.54 34.60
N LEU A 364 30.38 44.98 34.64
CA LEU A 364 29.56 44.96 35.86
C LEU A 364 30.25 44.19 37.00
N ARG A 365 30.86 43.05 36.69
CA ARG A 365 31.60 42.24 37.66
C ARG A 365 32.81 42.99 38.23
N ASP A 366 33.54 43.70 37.39
CA ASP A 366 34.71 44.48 37.84
C ASP A 366 34.30 45.71 38.65
N SER A 367 33.27 46.44 38.19
CA SER A 367 32.67 47.54 38.97
C SER A 367 32.15 47.06 40.35
N SER A 368 31.58 45.85 40.41
CA SER A 368 31.16 45.24 41.67
C SER A 368 32.33 44.93 42.61
N LYS A 369 33.47 44.45 42.07
CA LYS A 369 34.68 44.23 42.87
C LYS A 369 35.26 45.54 43.41
N GLU A 370 35.31 46.58 42.57
CA GLU A 370 35.77 47.91 42.96
C GLU A 370 34.90 48.50 44.09
N LEU A 371 33.58 48.36 43.96
CA LEU A 371 32.64 48.78 45.01
C LEU A 371 32.88 48.04 46.33
N GLU A 372 33.10 46.72 46.28
CA GLU A 372 33.41 45.94 47.48
C GLU A 372 34.78 46.28 48.10
N ALA A 373 35.77 46.62 47.27
CA ALA A 373 37.07 47.13 47.73
C ALA A 373 36.90 48.48 48.45
N ALA A 374 36.19 49.43 47.84
CA ALA A 374 35.89 50.73 48.44
C ALA A 374 35.11 50.60 49.76
N LYS A 375 34.12 49.69 49.84
CA LYS A 375 33.41 49.38 51.10
C LYS A 375 34.33 48.81 52.18
N ARG A 376 35.36 48.02 51.83
CA ARG A 376 36.35 47.54 52.81
C ARG A 376 37.24 48.68 53.29
N GLU A 377 37.76 49.50 52.39
CA GLU A 377 38.58 50.67 52.75
C GLU A 377 37.83 51.65 53.65
N LEU A 378 36.54 51.91 53.37
CA LEU A 378 35.71 52.75 54.21
C LEU A 378 35.54 52.18 55.63
N ARG A 379 35.38 50.85 55.76
CA ARG A 379 35.32 50.17 57.06
C ARG A 379 36.63 50.29 57.81
N VAL A 380 37.76 50.08 57.15
CA VAL A 380 39.10 50.23 57.72
C VAL A 380 39.32 51.66 58.19
N SER A 381 39.11 52.65 57.32
CA SER A 381 39.26 54.07 57.64
C SER A 381 38.37 54.51 58.80
N THR A 382 37.14 53.97 58.89
CA THR A 382 36.24 54.27 60.02
C THR A 382 36.76 53.67 61.32
N SER A 383 37.24 52.41 61.30
CA SER A 383 37.84 51.78 62.48
C SER A 383 39.14 52.47 62.93
N GLU A 384 39.97 52.95 62.00
CA GLU A 384 41.18 53.71 62.30
C GLU A 384 40.84 55.08 62.89
N ARG A 385 39.81 55.75 62.35
CA ARG A 385 39.31 57.02 62.88
C ARG A 385 38.79 56.88 64.31
N ASP A 386 38.10 55.78 64.61
CA ASP A 386 37.58 55.50 65.95
C ASP A 386 38.71 55.16 66.93
N LEU A 387 39.74 54.43 66.50
CA LEU A 387 40.96 54.18 67.28
C LEU A 387 41.74 55.48 67.55
N LEU A 388 41.86 56.36 66.55
CA LEU A 388 42.50 57.67 66.71
C LEU A 388 41.70 58.58 67.66
N ARG A 389 40.37 58.56 67.57
CA ARG A 389 39.49 59.28 68.51
C ARG A 389 39.71 58.80 69.94
N LYS A 390 39.74 57.48 70.15
CA LYS A 390 39.99 56.88 71.46
C LYS A 390 41.38 57.25 72.01
N ARG A 391 42.43 57.16 71.19
CA ARG A 391 43.80 57.59 71.57
C ARG A 391 43.86 59.09 71.88
N TRP A 392 43.13 59.92 71.14
CA TRP A 392 43.06 61.35 71.40
C TRP A 392 42.33 61.65 72.72
N GLU A 393 41.23 60.96 73.02
CA GLU A 393 40.52 61.07 74.30
C GLU A 393 41.40 60.61 75.48
N GLU A 394 42.14 59.51 75.34
CA GLU A 394 43.12 59.03 76.33
C GLU A 394 44.28 60.02 76.52
N SER A 395 44.79 60.61 75.44
CA SER A 395 45.86 61.62 75.50
C SER A 395 45.38 62.93 76.11
N ARG A 396 44.15 63.36 75.78
CA ARG A 396 43.48 64.51 76.38
C ARG A 396 43.26 64.28 77.87
N ALA A 397 42.79 63.09 78.27
CA ALA A 397 42.66 62.72 79.68
C ALA A 397 44.01 62.81 80.40
N LYS A 398 45.10 62.29 79.81
CA LYS A 398 46.47 62.43 80.35
C LYS A 398 46.90 63.89 80.50
N ILE A 399 46.63 64.75 79.51
CA ILE A 399 46.93 66.18 79.59
C ILE A 399 46.13 66.84 80.72
N THR A 400 44.88 66.44 80.91
CA THR A 400 44.02 66.97 81.99
C THR A 400 44.57 66.55 83.36
N THR A 401 45.02 65.30 83.50
CA THR A 401 45.68 64.80 84.72
C THR A 401 47.01 65.50 84.98
N LEU A 402 47.82 65.73 83.94
CA LEU A 402 49.09 66.45 84.04
C LEU A 402 48.91 67.93 84.40
N SER A 403 47.87 68.58 83.88
CA SER A 403 47.49 69.95 84.26
C SER A 403 47.13 70.04 85.74
N LYS A 404 46.36 69.07 86.24
CA LYS A 404 45.99 68.98 87.65
C LYS A 404 47.21 68.75 88.56
N THR A 405 48.15 67.90 88.15
CA THR A 405 49.41 67.73 88.90
C THR A 405 50.32 68.96 88.85
N ASN A 406 50.23 69.78 87.81
CA ASN A 406 51.00 71.03 87.70
C ASN A 406 50.39 72.14 88.59
N GLU A 407 49.07 72.13 88.78
CA GLU A 407 48.37 72.96 89.77
C GLU A 407 48.73 72.53 91.21
N ASP A 408 48.76 71.22 91.48
CA ASP A 408 49.14 70.65 92.78
C ASP A 408 50.63 70.91 93.14
N LEU A 409 51.53 70.92 92.14
CA LEU A 409 52.95 71.25 92.33
C LEU A 409 53.20 72.74 92.53
N ASN A 410 52.41 73.63 91.92
CA ASN A 410 52.48 75.07 92.20
C ASN A 410 51.96 75.38 93.61
N LEU A 411 50.95 74.65 94.09
CA LEU A 411 50.47 74.74 95.48
C LEU A 411 51.52 74.25 96.50
N ALA A 412 52.28 73.21 96.16
CA ALA A 412 53.39 72.70 96.98
C ALA A 412 54.58 73.67 97.04
N LEU A 413 54.87 74.40 95.96
CA LEU A 413 55.97 75.37 95.87
C LEU A 413 55.68 76.68 96.64
N ASP A 414 54.40 77.05 96.78
CA ASP A 414 53.95 78.18 97.61
C ASP A 414 53.89 77.82 99.11
N LEU A 415 53.68 76.54 99.45
CA LEU A 415 53.77 76.04 100.82
C LEU A 415 55.22 75.96 101.33
N GLU A 416 56.19 75.62 100.46
CA GLU A 416 57.63 75.55 100.79
C GLU A 416 58.26 76.94 101.02
N LYS A 417 57.79 77.97 100.31
CA LYS A 417 58.20 79.38 100.56
C LYS A 417 57.59 79.99 101.82
N SER A 418 56.53 79.38 102.36
CA SER A 418 55.86 79.81 103.60
C SER A 418 56.41 79.15 104.87
N SER A 419 57.17 78.05 104.75
CA SER A 419 57.73 77.28 105.88
C SER A 419 59.13 77.70 106.33
N ASP A 420 59.93 78.38 105.50
CA ASP A 420 61.31 78.80 105.86
C ASP A 420 61.39 80.11 106.66
N MET A 421 60.31 80.89 106.76
CA MET A 421 60.26 82.13 107.56
C MET A 421 59.56 81.96 108.92
N SER A 422 59.04 80.76 109.24
CA SER A 422 58.26 80.47 110.46
C SER A 422 59.06 79.77 111.57
N VAL A 423 60.16 79.08 111.25
CA VAL A 423 60.99 78.33 112.21
C VAL A 423 62.02 79.21 112.93
N LEU A 424 62.45 80.34 112.33
CA LEU A 424 63.33 81.33 112.99
C LEU A 424 62.58 82.38 113.83
N ALA A 425 61.23 82.38 113.82
CA ALA A 425 60.40 83.26 114.64
C ALA A 425 59.87 82.57 115.91
N ARG A 426 59.47 81.28 115.85
CA ARG A 426 59.01 80.55 117.04
C ARG A 426 60.09 80.28 118.10
N LYS A 427 61.35 80.05 117.71
CA LYS A 427 62.46 79.94 118.68
C LYS A 427 62.85 81.27 119.34
N ARG A 428 62.50 82.41 118.74
CA ARG A 428 62.81 83.76 119.25
C ARG A 428 61.82 84.23 120.32
N ASP A 429 60.56 83.84 120.22
CA ASP A 429 59.53 84.23 121.20
C ASP A 429 59.45 83.26 122.40
N GLU A 430 59.88 81.99 122.23
CA GLU A 430 60.15 81.07 123.36
C GLU A 430 61.36 81.53 124.19
N LEU A 431 62.40 82.09 123.56
CA LEU A 431 63.55 82.69 124.24
C LEU A 431 63.21 84.02 124.94
N LYS A 432 62.26 84.80 124.43
CA LYS A 432 61.81 86.05 125.07
C LYS A 432 60.97 85.82 126.32
N LYS A 433 60.16 84.74 126.34
CA LYS A 433 59.43 84.32 127.53
C LYS A 433 60.34 83.69 128.59
N ALA A 434 61.38 82.96 128.17
CA ALA A 434 62.44 82.48 129.06
C ALA A 434 63.28 83.63 129.65
N LEU A 435 63.51 84.72 128.90
CA LEU A 435 64.26 85.90 129.35
C LEU A 435 63.55 86.73 130.43
N ASP A 436 62.22 86.86 130.36
CA ASP A 436 61.43 87.57 131.39
C ASP A 436 61.26 86.74 132.69
N ASP A 437 61.27 85.41 132.57
CA ASP A 437 61.29 84.50 133.72
C ASP A 437 62.70 84.41 134.36
N GLU A 438 63.78 84.47 133.54
CA GLU A 438 65.16 84.52 134.02
C GLU A 438 65.54 85.86 134.69
N GLN A 439 64.99 87.00 134.26
CA GLN A 439 65.29 88.31 134.88
C GLN A 439 64.59 88.51 136.25
N LYS A 440 63.44 87.84 136.49
CA LYS A 440 62.82 87.77 137.83
C LYS A 440 63.51 86.79 138.77
N VAL A 441 64.14 85.75 138.24
CA VAL A 441 64.91 84.75 138.99
C VAL A 441 66.34 85.25 139.28
N ALA A 442 66.97 85.98 138.36
CA ALA A 442 68.30 86.57 138.55
C ALA A 442 68.33 87.72 139.58
N ALA A 443 67.26 88.50 139.71
CA ALA A 443 67.13 89.50 140.79
C ALA A 443 66.94 88.88 142.18
N LYS A 444 66.50 87.61 142.26
CA LYS A 444 66.29 86.88 143.52
C LYS A 444 67.47 85.96 143.88
N LEU A 445 68.18 85.42 142.88
CA LEU A 445 69.42 84.64 143.07
C LEU A 445 70.68 85.48 143.27
N ALA A 446 70.69 86.78 142.91
CA ALA A 446 71.77 87.70 143.29
C ALA A 446 71.74 88.06 144.80
N ALA A 447 70.64 87.79 145.51
CA ALA A 447 70.52 87.93 146.96
C ALA A 447 70.83 86.61 147.71
N ASP A 448 70.34 85.46 147.21
CA ASP A 448 70.42 84.17 147.94
C ASP A 448 71.73 83.37 147.74
N ASN A 449 72.55 83.65 146.71
CA ASN A 449 73.83 82.93 146.52
C ASN A 449 75.06 83.66 147.09
N ARG A 450 74.87 84.75 147.86
CA ARG A 450 75.81 85.11 148.94
C ARG A 450 75.63 84.23 150.19
N GLU A 451 74.58 83.40 150.24
CA GLU A 451 74.18 82.64 151.44
C GLU A 451 74.36 81.11 151.31
N LYS A 452 74.76 80.55 150.15
CA LYS A 452 74.94 79.09 149.99
C LYS A 452 76.31 78.57 149.54
N ASP A 453 77.27 79.45 149.29
CA ASP A 453 78.70 79.08 149.43
C ASP A 453 79.07 78.74 150.89
N THR A 454 78.18 78.98 151.86
CA THR A 454 78.31 78.51 153.25
C THR A 454 77.61 77.17 153.56
N ILE A 455 76.80 76.58 152.66
CA ILE A 455 75.98 75.38 153.00
C ILE A 455 76.30 74.10 152.22
N ILE A 456 76.93 74.06 151.04
CA ILE A 456 77.23 72.76 150.38
C ILE A 456 78.72 72.40 150.23
N ALA A 457 79.57 73.15 150.93
CA ALA A 457 80.60 72.48 151.73
C ALA A 457 80.02 71.34 152.62
N ALA A 458 78.69 71.28 152.86
CA ALA A 458 78.01 70.21 153.61
C ALA A 458 77.29 69.09 152.80
N ALA A 459 77.27 69.04 151.45
CA ALA A 459 76.61 67.94 150.69
C ALA A 459 77.49 67.11 149.74
N ASN A 460 78.81 67.16 149.89
CA ASN A 460 79.70 66.03 149.53
C ASN A 460 79.46 64.76 150.40
N LYS A 461 78.24 64.55 150.90
CA LYS A 461 77.89 63.48 151.85
C LYS A 461 76.56 62.77 151.50
N ALA A 462 75.82 63.22 150.49
CA ALA A 462 74.47 62.73 150.17
C ALA A 462 74.39 61.90 148.88
N SER A 463 75.22 60.86 148.81
CA SER A 463 74.75 59.57 148.31
C SER A 463 74.65 59.38 146.79
N SER A 464 75.60 58.70 146.17
CA SER A 464 76.02 57.34 146.55
C SER A 464 74.87 56.35 146.88
N LEU A 465 73.58 56.68 146.64
CA LEU A 465 72.42 55.79 146.86
C LEU A 465 71.44 55.65 145.67
N TYR A 466 71.41 56.51 144.64
CA TYR A 466 70.41 56.36 143.55
C TYR A 466 70.87 55.55 142.32
N THR A 467 72.16 55.20 142.23
CA THR A 467 72.69 54.22 141.28
C THR A 467 72.21 52.76 141.53
N ALA A 468 71.13 52.52 142.30
CA ALA A 468 70.66 51.17 142.66
C ALA A 468 69.16 50.85 142.36
N GLN A 469 68.30 51.78 141.89
CA GLN A 469 66.83 51.55 141.93
C GLN A 469 66.06 51.35 140.60
N LYS A 470 66.49 51.76 139.40
CA LYS A 470 65.66 51.60 138.17
C LYS A 470 65.97 50.37 137.30
N GLN A 471 66.90 49.50 137.72
CA GLN A 471 66.99 48.13 137.22
C GLN A 471 65.80 47.23 137.67
N LYS A 472 64.81 47.77 138.41
CA LYS A 472 63.68 47.00 138.99
C LYS A 472 62.32 47.20 138.29
N SER A 473 62.18 48.13 137.34
CA SER A 473 60.89 48.41 136.67
C SER A 473 60.74 47.76 135.29
N GLU A 474 61.78 47.09 134.78
CA GLU A 474 61.76 46.34 133.51
C GLU A 474 60.95 45.02 133.58
N GLU A 475 60.54 44.51 134.74
CA GLU A 475 59.89 43.17 134.84
C GLU A 475 58.34 43.17 134.91
N GLN A 476 57.65 44.30 135.09
CA GLN A 476 56.19 44.30 135.39
C GLN A 476 55.24 44.37 134.17
N PHE A 477 55.60 44.98 133.04
CA PHE A 477 54.60 45.31 132.00
C PHE A 477 54.26 44.14 131.04
N ILE A 478 55.01 43.04 131.10
CA ILE A 478 54.72 41.82 130.33
C ILE A 478 53.43 41.11 130.85
N GLN A 479 52.89 41.50 132.02
CA GLN A 479 51.75 40.85 132.67
C GLN A 479 50.36 41.32 132.18
N GLU A 480 50.24 42.46 131.49
CA GLU A 480 48.94 43.09 131.17
C GLU A 480 48.34 42.65 129.81
N ARG A 481 49.06 41.82 129.04
CA ARG A 481 48.72 41.33 127.69
C ARG A 481 47.44 40.48 127.57
N ASN A 482 46.96 39.77 128.59
CA ASN A 482 46.03 38.64 128.37
C ASN A 482 44.53 38.90 128.66
N ARG A 483 44.08 40.14 128.92
CA ARG A 483 42.72 40.39 129.46
C ARG A 483 41.64 40.91 128.49
N SER A 484 41.96 41.59 127.38
CA SER A 484 40.93 42.32 126.60
C SER A 484 40.23 41.53 125.48
N ILE A 485 40.63 40.29 125.21
CA ILE A 485 40.05 39.46 124.13
C ILE A 485 38.66 38.87 124.47
N ALA A 486 38.21 38.94 125.74
CA ALA A 486 37.01 38.22 126.20
C ALA A 486 35.66 38.98 126.15
N LEU A 487 35.60 40.28 125.82
CA LEU A 487 34.41 41.12 126.14
C LEU A 487 33.40 41.44 125.02
N GLU A 488 33.68 41.32 123.72
CA GLU A 488 32.75 41.90 122.70
C GLU A 488 31.86 40.89 121.95
N GLN A 489 32.00 39.58 122.23
CA GLN A 489 31.11 38.53 121.67
C GLN A 489 29.66 38.57 122.23
N GLU A 490 29.35 39.35 123.26
CA GLU A 490 28.00 39.40 123.87
C GLU A 490 27.01 40.41 123.22
N ARG A 491 27.45 41.37 122.39
CA ARG A 491 26.58 42.48 121.92
C ARG A 491 25.68 42.19 120.72
N ASP A 492 25.98 41.16 119.93
CA ASP A 492 25.32 40.93 118.63
C ASP A 492 23.94 40.22 118.72
N MET A 493 23.57 39.62 119.85
CA MET A 493 22.35 38.79 119.97
C MET A 493 21.06 39.54 120.34
N ALA A 494 21.10 40.80 120.78
CA ALA A 494 19.92 41.47 121.38
C ALA A 494 19.03 42.28 120.41
N LYS A 495 19.52 42.72 119.24
CA LYS A 495 18.82 43.74 118.42
C LYS A 495 17.86 43.19 117.34
N LEU A 496 17.94 41.89 117.03
CA LEU A 496 17.18 41.30 115.92
C LEU A 496 15.71 40.96 116.25
N ASN A 497 15.34 40.84 117.53
CA ASN A 497 14.00 40.36 117.93
C ASN A 497 12.93 41.46 118.09
N GLU A 498 13.27 42.75 118.17
CA GLU A 498 12.31 43.81 118.51
C GLU A 498 11.62 44.47 117.29
N ALA A 499 12.21 44.40 116.09
CA ALA A 499 11.71 45.12 114.92
C ALA A 499 10.55 44.41 114.18
N ALA A 500 10.45 43.08 114.27
CA ALA A 500 9.49 42.29 113.48
C ALA A 500 8.03 42.38 113.98
N ALA A 501 7.80 42.71 115.25
CA ALA A 501 6.46 42.66 115.85
C ALA A 501 5.58 43.89 115.53
N LYS A 502 6.16 45.07 115.27
CA LYS A 502 5.39 46.33 115.14
C LYS A 502 4.76 46.57 113.76
N GLN A 503 5.13 45.82 112.73
CA GLN A 503 4.70 46.11 111.34
C GLN A 503 3.44 45.34 110.90
N ALA A 504 3.10 44.22 111.55
CA ALA A 504 1.93 43.41 111.20
C ALA A 504 0.59 44.01 111.67
N GLU A 505 0.61 44.79 112.76
CA GLU A 505 -0.61 45.31 113.40
C GLU A 505 -1.26 46.48 112.62
N ALA A 506 -0.48 47.22 111.83
CA ALA A 506 -0.97 48.36 111.05
C ALA A 506 -1.74 47.98 109.77
N GLY A 507 -1.58 46.74 109.28
CA GLY A 507 -2.20 46.25 108.04
C GLY A 507 -3.65 45.80 108.21
N ALA A 508 -3.96 45.13 109.32
CA ALA A 508 -5.29 44.54 109.57
C ALA A 508 -6.39 45.61 109.73
N ASN A 509 -6.08 46.75 110.35
CA ASN A 509 -7.07 47.81 110.63
C ASN A 509 -7.58 48.54 109.36
N ARG A 510 -6.84 48.51 108.25
CA ARG A 510 -7.27 49.17 107.00
C ARG A 510 -8.32 48.35 106.23
N LYS A 511 -8.23 47.01 106.27
CA LYS A 511 -9.14 46.12 105.53
C LYS A 511 -10.55 46.12 106.13
N THR A 512 -10.66 46.14 107.46
CA THR A 512 -11.95 46.08 108.18
C THR A 512 -12.81 47.33 107.96
N ALA A 513 -12.18 48.51 107.85
CA ALA A 513 -12.88 49.76 107.61
C ALA A 513 -13.51 49.85 106.20
N ALA A 514 -12.87 49.24 105.19
CA ALA A 514 -13.38 49.21 103.82
C ALA A 514 -14.62 48.29 103.67
N LEU A 515 -14.65 47.15 104.38
CA LEU A 515 -15.76 46.21 104.34
C LEU A 515 -17.06 46.80 104.91
N LEU A 516 -16.98 47.51 106.04
CA LEU A 516 -18.13 48.12 106.70
C LEU A 516 -18.80 49.21 105.84
N ASN A 517 -18.03 49.87 104.99
CA ASN A 517 -18.55 50.92 104.11
C ASN A 517 -19.41 50.35 102.97
N VAL A 518 -19.04 49.19 102.41
CA VAL A 518 -19.81 48.53 101.34
C VAL A 518 -21.14 47.96 101.85
N ILE A 519 -21.15 47.36 103.05
CA ILE A 519 -22.37 46.81 103.66
C ILE A 519 -23.39 47.91 103.93
N ASN A 520 -22.95 49.09 104.37
CA ASN A 520 -23.85 50.21 104.67
C ASN A 520 -24.46 50.85 103.41
N ASN A 521 -23.76 50.79 102.26
CA ASN A 521 -24.18 51.47 101.03
C ASN A 521 -25.08 50.62 100.13
N HIS A 522 -25.24 49.32 100.39
CA HIS A 522 -26.06 48.42 99.58
C HIS A 522 -26.99 47.58 100.47
N LYS A 523 -28.30 47.83 100.36
CA LYS A 523 -29.34 47.07 101.08
C LYS A 523 -29.84 45.82 100.34
N PHE A 524 -29.72 45.81 99.01
CA PHE A 524 -30.11 44.68 98.14
C PHE A 524 -29.05 44.44 97.07
N CYS A 525 -28.95 43.20 96.58
CA CYS A 525 -28.02 42.87 95.52
C CYS A 525 -28.43 43.54 94.20
N ARG A 526 -27.56 44.39 93.62
CA ARG A 526 -27.80 45.07 92.33
C ARG A 526 -28.17 44.14 91.15
N HIS A 527 -27.88 42.85 91.24
CA HIS A 527 -28.13 41.91 90.15
C HIS A 527 -29.41 41.07 90.31
N CYS A 528 -29.74 40.63 91.51
CA CYS A 528 -30.92 39.78 91.75
C CYS A 528 -31.95 40.39 92.71
N ASP A 529 -31.70 41.59 93.23
CA ASP A 529 -32.57 42.37 94.13
C ASP A 529 -32.97 41.71 95.46
N GLU A 530 -32.38 40.55 95.76
CA GLU A 530 -32.57 39.86 97.04
C GLU A 530 -31.84 40.56 98.20
N GLU A 531 -32.39 40.42 99.40
CA GLU A 531 -31.84 40.95 100.64
C GLU A 531 -30.52 40.23 100.99
N PHE A 532 -29.49 40.99 101.39
CA PHE A 532 -28.12 40.47 101.47
C PHE A 532 -27.95 39.39 102.56
N GLY A 533 -27.97 38.12 102.16
CA GLY A 533 -27.18 37.07 102.81
C GLY A 533 -25.74 37.15 102.31
N VAL A 534 -24.78 37.42 103.19
CA VAL A 534 -23.44 37.88 102.79
C VAL A 534 -22.38 36.81 102.97
N TRP A 535 -21.52 36.64 101.95
CA TRP A 535 -20.26 35.90 102.05
C TRP A 535 -19.09 36.87 101.83
N VAL A 536 -18.12 36.91 102.76
CA VAL A 536 -16.93 37.78 102.70
C VAL A 536 -15.73 36.96 102.24
N GLU A 537 -15.06 37.42 101.20
CA GLU A 537 -13.85 36.81 100.64
C GLU A 537 -12.66 37.76 100.85
N ASP A 538 -11.53 37.27 101.39
CA ASP A 538 -10.29 38.05 101.57
C ASP A 538 -9.46 37.95 100.28
N ASP A 539 -9.25 39.09 99.62
CA ASP A 539 -8.51 39.22 98.37
C ASP A 539 -7.27 40.07 98.63
N ASP A 540 -6.36 39.55 99.49
CA ASP A 540 -5.02 39.99 99.94
C ASP A 540 -4.79 41.48 100.26
N ASP A 541 -5.36 42.41 99.51
CA ASP A 541 -5.38 43.86 99.69
C ASP A 541 -6.74 44.42 100.16
N ARG A 542 -7.86 43.69 99.98
CA ARG A 542 -9.20 44.14 100.42
C ARG A 542 -10.20 42.99 100.61
N TYR A 543 -11.24 43.23 101.40
CA TYR A 543 -12.37 42.29 101.48
C TYR A 543 -13.40 42.54 100.38
N ILE A 544 -13.88 41.46 99.75
CA ILE A 544 -14.92 41.48 98.71
C ILE A 544 -16.20 40.89 99.29
N LEU A 545 -17.32 41.59 99.05
CA LEU A 545 -18.65 41.13 99.43
C LEU A 545 -19.33 40.44 98.25
N ARG A 546 -19.88 39.26 98.49
CA ARG A 546 -20.67 38.53 97.49
C ARG A 546 -22.09 38.28 97.95
N CYS A 547 -23.00 38.43 97.01
CA CYS A 547 -24.39 38.00 97.19
C CYS A 547 -24.45 36.47 97.31
N CYS A 548 -25.16 35.93 98.30
CA CYS A 548 -25.31 34.49 98.51
C CYS A 548 -25.98 33.78 97.33
N GLU A 549 -26.94 34.43 96.66
CA GLU A 549 -27.74 33.81 95.61
C GLU A 549 -27.05 33.84 94.25
N CYS A 550 -26.69 35.03 93.75
CA CYS A 550 -26.13 35.16 92.40
C CYS A 550 -24.59 35.29 92.36
N ARG A 551 -23.94 35.30 93.53
CA ARG A 551 -22.47 35.45 93.70
C ARG A 551 -21.83 36.69 93.08
N THR A 552 -22.66 37.66 92.70
CA THR A 552 -22.22 38.96 92.19
C THR A 552 -21.33 39.65 93.21
N ARG A 553 -20.22 40.21 92.73
CA ARG A 553 -19.25 40.94 93.56
C ARG A 553 -19.70 42.38 93.76
N HIS A 554 -19.72 42.81 95.00
CA HIS A 554 -19.98 44.18 95.40
C HIS A 554 -18.65 44.76 95.88
N TYR A 555 -18.09 45.65 95.07
CA TYR A 555 -16.88 46.38 95.41
C TYR A 555 -17.27 47.71 96.06
N CYS A 556 -16.43 48.17 97.00
CA CYS A 556 -16.42 49.58 97.38
C CYS A 556 -15.95 50.43 96.22
#